data_AF-A0A1M3IH70-F1
#
_entry.id   AF-A0A1M3IH70-F1
#
_cell.length_a   1.000
_cell.length_b   1.000
_cell.length_c   1.000
_cell.angle_alpha   90.00
_cell.angle_beta   90.00
_cell.angle_gamma   90.00
#
_symmetry.space_group_name_H-M   'P 1'
#
loop_
_entity.id
_entity.type
_entity.pdbx_description
1 polymer ?
#
loop_
_entity_poly.entity_id
_entity_poly.type
_entity_poly.pdbx_seq_one_letter_code
_entity_poly.pdbx_strand_id
1 'polypeptide(L)' 'MNTKCATAGCHDSQTKQNGYDMGTYNGVKMVVDDGKLIGVTRQDPGYLPMPQGMAKLDECSINKIVRWVNLGAQNN' A
#
# COMPACT_ATOMS: atom_id res chain seq x y z
N MET A 1 -7.74 -1.28 0.90
CA MET A 1 -6.90 -0.34 0.13
C MET A 1 -7.56 1.02 -0.08
N ASN A 2 -8.82 1.08 -0.52
CA ASN A 2 -9.42 2.34 -0.97
C ASN A 2 -9.49 3.48 0.08
N THR A 3 -9.72 3.16 1.36
CA THR A 3 -9.91 4.20 2.40
C THR A 3 -8.65 4.67 3.12
N LYS A 4 -7.52 3.97 2.93
CA LYS A 4 -6.26 4.24 3.65
C LYS A 4 -5.06 4.47 2.73
N CYS A 5 -5.14 4.00 1.49
CA CYS A 5 -4.06 4.06 0.53
C CYS A 5 -4.46 4.91 -0.69
N ALA A 6 -5.66 4.70 -1.26
CA ALA A 6 -6.17 5.44 -2.41
C ALA A 6 -6.75 6.82 -2.03
N THR A 7 -5.97 7.59 -1.26
CA THR A 7 -6.37 8.92 -0.81
C THR A 7 -6.27 9.92 -1.95
N ALA A 8 -7.29 10.77 -2.10
CA ALA A 8 -7.32 11.81 -3.11
C ALA A 8 -6.10 12.72 -3.01
N GLY A 9 -5.44 13.00 -4.13
CA GLY A 9 -4.22 13.80 -4.20
C GLY A 9 -2.92 13.04 -3.89
N CYS A 10 -3.01 11.75 -3.52
CA CYS A 10 -1.85 10.89 -3.31
C CYS A 10 -1.88 9.70 -4.28
N HIS A 11 -2.42 8.56 -3.87
CA HIS A 11 -2.43 7.33 -4.68
C HIS A 11 -3.81 6.97 -5.26
N ASP A 12 -4.59 7.99 -5.62
CA ASP A 12 -5.83 7.79 -6.37
C ASP A 12 -5.56 7.54 -7.87
N SER A 13 -6.63 7.29 -8.64
CA SER A 13 -6.55 7.00 -10.08
C SER A 13 -6.20 8.18 -10.98
N GLN A 14 -6.18 9.41 -10.45
CA GLN A 14 -5.83 10.62 -11.20
C GLN A 14 -4.40 11.05 -10.91
N THR A 15 -4.07 11.21 -9.63
CA THR A 15 -2.81 11.71 -9.11
C THR A 15 -1.70 10.68 -9.22
N LYS A 16 -1.98 9.41 -8.88
CA LYS A 16 -1.02 8.29 -8.95
C LYS A 16 0.38 8.66 -8.46
N GLN A 17 0.49 9.28 -7.28
CA GLN A 17 1.74 9.79 -6.76
C GLN A 17 2.80 8.68 -6.72
N ASN A 18 4.01 9.01 -7.17
CA ASN A 18 5.10 8.06 -7.38
C ASN A 18 4.77 6.91 -8.35
N GLY A 19 3.80 7.10 -9.25
CA GLY A 19 3.40 6.13 -10.28
C GLY A 19 2.40 5.07 -9.83
N TYR A 20 1.94 5.10 -8.58
CA TYR A 20 1.10 4.04 -8.02
C TYR A 20 -0.34 4.48 -7.79
N ASP A 21 -1.27 3.74 -8.39
CA ASP A 21 -2.72 3.86 -8.18
C ASP A 21 -3.20 2.77 -7.21
N MET A 22 -3.55 3.15 -5.98
CA MET A 22 -4.03 2.23 -4.95
C MET A 22 -5.54 1.98 -5.03
N GLY A 23 -6.24 2.62 -5.98
CA GLY A 23 -7.66 2.45 -6.26
C GLY A 23 -7.95 1.25 -7.17
N THR A 24 -6.93 0.67 -7.80
CA THR A 24 -7.06 -0.51 -8.67
C THR A 24 -6.21 -1.68 -8.18
N TYR A 25 -6.67 -2.91 -8.39
CA TYR A 25 -5.88 -4.10 -8.06
C TYR A 25 -4.51 -4.08 -8.74
N ASN A 26 -4.45 -3.76 -10.04
CA ASN A 26 -3.19 -3.76 -10.79
C ASN A 26 -2.18 -2.75 -10.23
N GLY A 27 -2.62 -1.56 -9.82
CA GLY A 27 -1.72 -0.58 -9.24
C GLY A 27 -1.24 -0.97 -7.83
N VAL A 28 -2.09 -1.60 -7.01
CA VAL A 28 -1.66 -2.21 -5.73
C VAL A 28 -0.65 -3.34 -5.98
N LYS A 29 -0.92 -4.22 -6.94
CA LYS A 29 -0.08 -5.37 -7.29
C LYS A 29 1.30 -4.94 -7.77
N MET A 30 1.41 -3.83 -8.49
CA MET A 30 2.69 -3.25 -8.88
C MET A 30 3.59 -2.94 -7.67
N VAL A 31 3.03 -2.39 -6.59
CA VAL A 31 3.82 -2.07 -5.36
C VAL A 31 4.19 -3.32 -4.58
N VAL A 32 3.35 -4.36 -4.67
CA VAL A 32 3.69 -5.69 -4.15
C VAL A 32 4.87 -6.27 -4.91
N ASP A 33 4.83 -6.23 -6.25
CA ASP A 33 5.86 -6.81 -7.12
C ASP A 33 7.19 -6.05 -7.03
N ASP A 34 7.13 -4.74 -6.80
CA ASP A 34 8.29 -3.91 -6.46
C ASP A 34 8.84 -4.20 -5.04
N GLY A 35 8.19 -5.06 -4.25
CA GLY A 35 8.61 -5.44 -2.91
C GLY A 35 8.43 -4.36 -1.84
N LYS A 36 7.73 -3.26 -2.16
CA LYS A 36 7.67 -2.07 -1.30
C LYS A 36 6.50 -2.07 -0.32
N LEU A 37 5.38 -2.72 -0.68
CA LEU A 37 4.10 -2.52 0.03
C LEU A 37 4.19 -2.81 1.54
N ILE A 38 4.87 -3.89 1.94
CA ILE A 38 5.00 -4.26 3.35
C ILE A 38 5.89 -3.25 4.10
N GLY A 39 7.05 -2.90 3.54
CA GLY A 39 8.00 -2.00 4.21
C GLY A 39 7.43 -0.59 4.42
N VAL A 40 6.76 -0.04 3.40
CA VAL A 40 6.13 1.29 3.51
C VAL A 40 4.95 1.30 4.49
N THR A 41 4.14 0.23 4.55
CA THR A 41 2.98 0.15 5.46
C THR A 41 3.37 -0.16 6.90
N ARG A 42 4.49 -0.86 7.12
CA ARG A 42 5.11 -1.04 8.44
C ARG A 42 5.90 0.18 8.92
N GLN A 43 6.20 1.11 8.01
CA GLN A 43 7.10 2.23 8.23
C GLN A 43 8.49 1.74 8.69
N ASP A 44 8.98 0.68 8.05
CA ASP A 44 10.27 0.07 8.35
C ASP A 44 11.43 1.02 7.95
N PRO A 45 12.58 0.98 8.65
CA PRO A 45 13.75 1.77 8.27
C PRO A 45 14.18 1.51 6.82
N GLY A 46 14.48 2.58 6.08
CA GLY A 46 14.85 2.50 4.66
C GLY A 46 13.68 2.58 3.68
N TYR A 47 12.43 2.61 4.16
CA TYR A 47 11.24 2.85 3.34
C TYR A 47 10.70 4.27 3.57
N LEU A 48 10.05 4.84 2.55
CA LEU A 48 9.24 6.05 2.74
C LEU A 48 7.96 5.66 3.52
N PRO A 49 7.75 6.17 4.74
CA PRO A 49 6.67 5.69 5.60
C PRO A 49 5.31 6.07 5.04
N MET A 50 4.40 5.10 4.95
CA MET A 50 3.03 5.30 4.48
C MET A 50 2.01 4.87 5.55
N PRO A 51 0.89 5.59 5.72
CA PRO A 51 0.55 6.83 5.02
C PRO A 51 1.46 8.00 5.43
N GLN A 52 1.90 8.81 4.46
CA GLN A 52 2.94 9.82 4.67
C GLN A 52 2.49 10.90 5.66
N GLY A 53 3.33 11.18 6.67
CA GLY A 53 3.04 12.17 7.71
C GLY A 53 1.93 11.76 8.69
N MET A 54 1.46 10.52 8.61
CA MET A 54 0.37 10.00 9.44
C MET A 54 0.86 8.83 10.30
N ALA A 55 0.08 8.53 11.34
CA ALA A 55 0.31 7.35 12.16
C ALA A 55 0.27 6.07 11.31
N LYS A 56 1.10 5.11 11.70
CA LYS A 56 1.11 3.75 11.15
C LYS A 56 -0.28 3.13 11.27
N LEU A 57 -0.65 2.29 10.30
CA LEU A 57 -1.84 1.45 10.40
C LEU A 57 -1.79 0.57 11.66
N ASP A 58 -2.95 0.19 12.18
CA ASP A 58 -3.03 -0.75 13.29
C ASP A 58 -2.45 -2.12 12.90
N GLU A 59 -1.93 -2.84 13.89
CA GLU A 59 -1.28 -4.14 13.71
C GLU A 59 -2.17 -5.14 12.97
N CYS A 60 -3.48 -5.15 13.23
CA CYS A 60 -4.43 -6.04 12.55
C CYS A 60 -4.55 -5.72 11.06
N SER A 61 -4.61 -4.45 10.68
CA SER A 61 -4.62 -4.02 9.28
C SER A 61 -3.32 -4.39 8.57
N ILE A 62 -2.16 -4.17 9.20
CA ILE A 62 -0.86 -4.56 8.64
C ILE A 62 -0.80 -6.07 8.44
N ASN A 63 -1.19 -6.86 9.45
CA ASN A 63 -1.14 -8.32 9.37
C ASN A 63 -2.05 -8.89 8.27
N LYS A 64 -3.20 -8.26 8.01
CA LYS A 64 -4.04 -8.62 6.86
C LYS A 64 -3.33 -8.37 5.53
N ILE A 65 -2.66 -7.24 5.38
CA ILE A 65 -1.88 -6.90 4.18
C ILE A 65 -0.74 -7.90 3.98
N VAL A 66 0.05 -8.15 5.04
CA VAL A 66 1.17 -9.10 5.01
C VAL A 66 0.70 -10.50 4.63
N ARG A 67 -0.38 -10.98 5.24
CA ARG A 67 -0.94 -12.31 4.91
C ARG A 67 -1.40 -12.37 3.46
N TRP A 68 -2.10 -11.36 2.97
CA TRP A 68 -2.56 -11.32 1.58
C TRP A 68 -1.38 -11.32 0.59
N VAL A 69 -0.33 -10.53 0.85
CA VAL A 69 0.90 -10.54 0.04
C VAL A 69 1.57 -11.92 0.06
N ASN A 70 1.70 -12.54 1.24
CA ASN A 70 2.30 -13.87 1.39
C ASN A 70 1.49 -14.98 0.69
N LEU A 71 0.18 -14.78 0.51
CA LEU A 71 -0.69 -15.69 -0.26
C LEU A 71 -0.64 -15.43 -1.78
N GLY A 72 0.27 -14.57 -2.24
CA GLY A 72 0.47 -14.25 -3.66
C GLY A 72 -0.35 -13.06 -4.15
N ALA A 73 -0.87 -12.23 -3.25
CA ALA A 73 -1.63 -11.03 -3.57
C ALA A 73 -2.77 -11.30 -4.56
N GLN A 74 -3.60 -12.30 -4.27
CA GLN A 74 -4.67 -12.79 -5.16
C GLN A 74 -5.75 -11.71 -5.43
N ASN A 75 -6.36 -11.78 -6.62
CA ASN A 75 -7.53 -11.00 -7.04
C ASN A 75 -8.74 -11.93 -7.19
N ASN A 76 -9.48 -12.16 -6.11
CA ASN A 76 -10.55 -13.15 -6.03
C ASN A 76 -11.78 -12.65 -5.28
#